data_AF-A0A1I0WLY0-F1
#
_entry.id   AF-A0A1I0WLY0-F1
#
_cell.length_a   1.000
_cell.length_b   1.000
_cell.length_c   1.000
_cell.angle_alpha   90.00
_cell.angle_beta   90.00
_cell.angle_gamma   90.00
#
_symmetry.space_group_name_H-M   'P 1'
#
loop_
_entity.id
_entity.type
_entity.pdbx_description
1 polymer ?
#
loop_
_entity_poly.entity_id
_entity_poly.type
_entity_poly.pdbx_seq_one_letter_code
_entity_poly.pdbx_strand_id
1 'polypeptide(L)'
;MDTVVDHSELLTLDELTARTGVSARNVRFYASRGLVPSPIRRGRSGYYGPDHVARLELVRELQGHGFTLSAIERYVDAIPATASPSDIALHLSMLAPVTGDRDVDVPGGLSGMGISPEAAEAVAEVYAAHGRQVAHELSEIVRTMVWPAFRERGGTAEQLREFVHRLKPLTIAGLVMAYEQAIDESSASYDGKRTSEH
;
A
#
# COMPACT_ATOMS: atom_id res chain seq x y z
N MET A 1 -28.82 -4.78 14.86
CA MET A 1 -29.02 -5.96 13.98
C MET A 1 -28.03 -5.78 12.86
N ASP A 2 -26.76 -6.05 13.12
CA ASP A 2 -25.69 -5.84 12.15
C ASP A 2 -25.55 -7.08 11.28
N THR A 3 -25.66 -6.84 9.98
CA THR A 3 -25.72 -7.83 8.93
C THR A 3 -24.38 -8.55 8.84
N VAL A 4 -24.33 -9.79 9.29
CA VAL A 4 -23.27 -10.73 8.94
C VAL A 4 -23.41 -10.99 7.45
N VAL A 5 -22.61 -10.31 6.63
CA VAL A 5 -22.56 -10.53 5.18
C VAL A 5 -22.03 -11.93 4.96
N ASP A 6 -22.84 -12.81 4.38
CA ASP A 6 -22.45 -14.19 4.08
C ASP A 6 -21.20 -14.20 3.16
N HIS A 7 -20.12 -14.81 3.65
CA HIS A 7 -18.85 -14.98 2.94
C HIS A 7 -18.77 -16.36 2.26
N SER A 8 -19.88 -17.06 2.06
CA SER A 8 -19.92 -18.40 1.45
C SER A 8 -20.54 -18.48 0.05
N GLU A 9 -21.14 -17.41 -0.47
CA GLU A 9 -21.84 -17.43 -1.76
C GLU A 9 -20.92 -17.20 -2.97
N LEU A 10 -21.13 -18.04 -4.00
CA LEU A 10 -20.52 -17.89 -5.32
C LEU A 10 -21.29 -16.83 -6.13
N LEU A 11 -20.60 -15.75 -6.51
CA LEU A 11 -21.16 -14.63 -7.24
C LEU A 11 -21.07 -14.84 -8.75
N THR A 12 -22.07 -14.36 -9.48
CA THR A 12 -21.97 -14.10 -10.93
C THR A 12 -21.06 -12.91 -11.19
N LEU A 13 -20.67 -12.71 -12.46
CA LEU A 13 -19.86 -11.55 -12.84
C LEU A 13 -20.57 -10.22 -12.50
N ASP A 14 -21.88 -10.15 -12.72
CA ASP A 14 -22.65 -8.93 -12.48
C ASP A 14 -22.71 -8.63 -10.97
N GLU A 15 -22.98 -9.63 -10.14
CA GLU A 15 -22.96 -9.50 -8.67
C GLU A 15 -21.57 -9.12 -8.15
N LEU A 16 -20.50 -9.70 -8.70
CA LEU A 16 -19.14 -9.35 -8.34
C LEU A 16 -18.82 -7.89 -8.66
N THR A 17 -19.23 -7.42 -9.85
CA THR A 17 -19.00 -6.03 -10.27
C THR A 17 -19.81 -5.05 -9.43
N ALA A 18 -21.05 -5.41 -9.07
CA ALA A 18 -21.87 -4.61 -8.16
C ALA A 18 -21.25 -4.54 -6.75
N ARG A 19 -20.69 -5.65 -6.25
CA ARG A 19 -20.07 -5.73 -4.92
C ARG A 19 -18.74 -4.99 -4.84
N THR A 20 -17.89 -5.13 -5.85
CA THR A 20 -16.51 -4.60 -5.83
C THR A 20 -16.37 -3.23 -6.50
N GLY A 21 -17.38 -2.77 -7.25
CA GLY A 21 -17.28 -1.57 -8.08
C GLY A 21 -16.27 -1.69 -9.24
N VAL A 22 -15.63 -2.85 -9.42
CA VAL A 22 -14.71 -3.10 -10.53
C VAL A 22 -15.52 -3.51 -11.75
N SER A 23 -15.28 -2.86 -12.90
CA SER A 23 -16.01 -3.19 -14.14
C SER A 23 -15.71 -4.61 -14.64
N ALA A 24 -16.68 -5.24 -15.32
CA ALA A 24 -16.51 -6.56 -15.93
C ALA A 24 -15.31 -6.63 -16.90
N ARG A 25 -14.97 -5.52 -17.56
CA ARG A 25 -13.77 -5.39 -18.40
C ARG A 25 -12.49 -5.53 -17.56
N ASN A 26 -12.40 -4.82 -16.44
CA ASN A 26 -11.24 -4.85 -15.57
C ASN A 26 -11.10 -6.18 -14.84
N VAL A 27 -12.20 -6.81 -14.41
CA VAL A 27 -12.17 -8.16 -13.83
C VAL A 27 -11.50 -9.15 -14.79
N ARG A 28 -11.93 -9.17 -16.06
CA ARG A 28 -11.32 -10.05 -17.09
C ARG A 28 -9.86 -9.71 -17.36
N PHE A 29 -9.54 -8.42 -17.41
CA PHE A 29 -8.17 -7.95 -17.62
C PHE A 29 -7.25 -8.40 -16.48
N TYR A 30 -7.65 -8.23 -15.22
CA TYR A 30 -6.88 -8.67 -14.06
C TYR A 30 -6.74 -10.19 -13.99
N ALA A 31 -7.81 -10.94 -14.30
CA ALA A 31 -7.73 -12.40 -14.40
C ALA A 31 -6.72 -12.87 -15.47
N SER A 32 -6.68 -12.22 -16.64
CA SER A 32 -5.70 -12.56 -17.69
C SER A 32 -4.24 -12.27 -17.32
N ARG A 33 -4.02 -11.43 -16.30
CA ARG A 33 -2.69 -11.04 -15.81
C ARG A 33 -2.31 -11.70 -14.49
N GLY A 34 -3.10 -12.68 -14.02
CA GLY A 34 -2.80 -13.44 -12.79
C GLY A 34 -3.13 -12.70 -11.49
N LEU A 35 -3.56 -11.45 -11.56
CA LEU A 35 -3.88 -10.62 -10.39
C LEU A 35 -5.09 -11.14 -9.60
N VAL A 36 -6.01 -11.81 -10.28
CA VAL A 36 -7.22 -12.41 -9.69
C VAL A 36 -7.30 -13.87 -10.17
N PRO A 37 -7.68 -14.83 -9.32
CA PRO A 37 -7.86 -16.22 -9.75
C PRO A 37 -8.83 -16.34 -10.93
N SER A 38 -8.65 -17.38 -11.73
CA SER A 38 -9.61 -17.72 -12.78
C SER A 38 -10.97 -18.08 -12.17
N PRO A 39 -12.08 -17.70 -12.83
CA PRO A 39 -13.42 -18.00 -12.31
C PRO A 39 -13.66 -19.51 -12.22
N ILE A 40 -14.44 -19.90 -11.22
CA ILE A 40 -14.89 -21.27 -11.02
C ILE A 40 -15.91 -21.57 -12.12
N ARG A 41 -15.56 -22.47 -13.05
CA ARG A 41 -16.45 -22.83 -14.16
C ARG A 41 -17.53 -23.81 -13.71
N ARG A 42 -18.79 -23.46 -13.96
CA ARG A 42 -19.93 -24.38 -13.86
C ARG A 42 -20.72 -24.30 -15.18
N GLY A 43 -20.56 -25.31 -16.02
CA GLY A 43 -21.12 -25.33 -17.37
C GLY A 43 -20.54 -24.21 -18.24
N ARG A 44 -21.41 -23.36 -18.78
CA ARG A 44 -21.03 -22.19 -19.61
C ARG A 44 -20.78 -20.92 -18.78
N SER A 45 -21.04 -20.96 -17.48
CA SER A 45 -20.97 -19.80 -16.59
C SER A 45 -19.74 -19.84 -15.69
N GLY A 46 -19.16 -18.67 -15.44
CA GLY A 46 -18.07 -18.49 -14.48
C GLY A 46 -18.59 -17.85 -13.20
N TYR A 47 -18.14 -18.39 -12.06
CA TYR A 47 -18.53 -17.94 -10.72
C TYR A 47 -17.33 -17.48 -9.92
N TYR A 48 -17.56 -16.57 -8.98
CA TYR A 48 -16.53 -15.87 -8.21
C TYR A 48 -16.81 -16.02 -6.72
N GLY A 49 -15.92 -16.71 -6.02
CA GLY A 49 -15.96 -16.83 -4.56
C GLY A 49 -15.26 -15.67 -3.83
N PRO A 50 -15.20 -15.75 -2.49
CA PRO A 50 -14.62 -14.73 -1.61
C PRO A 50 -13.20 -14.31 -1.98
N ASP A 51 -12.35 -15.25 -2.41
CA ASP A 51 -10.97 -14.98 -2.82
C ASP A 51 -10.90 -13.96 -3.97
N HIS A 52 -11.87 -14.01 -4.89
CA HIS A 52 -11.94 -13.07 -6.02
C HIS A 52 -12.30 -11.67 -5.54
N VAL A 53 -13.23 -11.56 -4.58
CA VAL A 53 -13.63 -10.29 -3.96
C VAL A 53 -12.42 -9.66 -3.27
N ALA A 54 -11.74 -10.42 -2.42
CA ALA A 54 -10.57 -9.94 -1.68
C ALA A 54 -9.43 -9.49 -2.60
N ARG A 55 -9.12 -10.25 -3.66
CA ARG A 55 -8.10 -9.85 -4.65
C ARG A 55 -8.49 -8.59 -5.42
N LEU A 56 -9.75 -8.46 -5.82
CA LEU A 56 -10.23 -7.28 -6.55
C LEU A 56 -10.20 -6.01 -5.68
N GLU A 57 -10.55 -6.15 -4.40
CA GLU A 57 -10.44 -5.06 -3.42
C GLU A 57 -8.98 -4.65 -3.21
N LEU A 58 -8.06 -5.61 -3.06
CA LEU A 58 -6.62 -5.35 -2.93
C LEU A 58 -6.05 -4.60 -4.14
N VAL A 59 -6.35 -5.06 -5.36
CA VAL A 59 -5.90 -4.39 -6.59
C VAL A 59 -6.45 -2.97 -6.66
N ARG A 60 -7.73 -2.77 -6.32
CA ARG A 60 -8.37 -1.44 -6.33
C ARG A 60 -7.74 -0.51 -5.31
N GLU A 61 -7.47 -0.99 -4.10
CA GLU A 61 -6.86 -0.19 -3.03
C GLU A 61 -5.45 0.25 -3.42
N LEU A 62 -4.61 -0.68 -3.88
CA LEU A 62 -3.26 -0.36 -4.37
C LEU A 62 -3.28 0.63 -5.54
N GLN A 63 -4.22 0.49 -6.47
CA GLN A 63 -4.41 1.48 -7.54
C GLN A 63 -4.85 2.85 -7.00
N GLY A 64 -5.73 2.87 -5.99
CA GLY A 64 -6.15 4.08 -5.29
C GLY A 64 -4.98 4.80 -4.61
N HIS A 65 -3.98 4.05 -4.14
CA HIS A 65 -2.72 4.57 -3.59
C HIS A 65 -1.66 4.92 -4.65
N GLY A 66 -1.98 4.81 -5.95
CA GLY A 66 -1.10 5.23 -7.04
C GLY A 66 -0.07 4.20 -7.48
N PHE A 67 -0.17 2.94 -7.03
CA PHE A 67 0.73 1.89 -7.50
C PHE A 67 0.50 1.60 -8.98
N THR A 68 1.60 1.42 -9.72
CA THR A 68 1.54 0.97 -11.12
C THR A 68 1.10 -0.48 -11.19
N LEU A 69 0.46 -0.88 -12.30
CA LEU A 69 -0.01 -2.26 -12.46
C LEU A 69 1.11 -3.30 -12.32
N SER A 70 2.31 -2.99 -12.82
CA SER A 70 3.48 -3.89 -12.68
C SER A 70 4.01 -3.98 -11.25
N ALA A 71 3.86 -2.94 -10.43
CA ALA A 71 4.17 -3.04 -9.01
C ALA A 71 3.14 -3.90 -8.26
N ILE A 72 1.86 -3.77 -8.63
CA ILE A 72 0.76 -4.58 -8.07
C ILE A 72 0.94 -6.06 -8.44
N GLU A 73 1.34 -6.37 -9.67
CA GLU A 73 1.66 -7.73 -10.11
C GLU A 73 2.73 -8.37 -9.23
N ARG A 74 3.87 -7.69 -9.04
CA ARG A 74 4.95 -8.19 -8.16
C ARG A 74 4.49 -8.38 -6.72
N TYR A 75 3.65 -7.49 -6.21
CA TYR A 75 3.10 -7.59 -4.86
C TYR A 75 2.16 -8.79 -4.71
N VAL A 76 1.24 -8.98 -5.65
CA VAL A 76 0.27 -10.08 -5.63
C VAL A 76 0.96 -11.43 -5.89
N ASP A 77 1.99 -11.48 -6.72
CA ASP A 77 2.77 -12.70 -6.96
C ASP A 77 3.53 -13.17 -5.71
N ALA A 78 3.88 -12.26 -4.80
CA ALA A 78 4.48 -12.59 -3.52
C ALA A 78 3.48 -13.21 -2.52
N ILE A 79 2.17 -13.06 -2.76
CA ILE A 79 1.11 -13.67 -1.95
C ILE A 79 0.86 -15.09 -2.46
N PRO A 80 1.01 -16.14 -1.63
CA PRO A 80 0.74 -17.51 -2.04
C PRO A 80 -0.64 -17.64 -2.69
N ALA A 81 -0.76 -18.40 -3.78
CA ALA A 81 -2.04 -18.63 -4.44
C ALA A 81 -3.08 -19.32 -3.53
N THR A 82 -2.61 -19.94 -2.44
CA THR A 82 -3.40 -20.59 -1.38
C THR A 82 -3.78 -19.65 -0.23
N ALA A 83 -3.41 -18.36 -0.29
CA ALA A 83 -3.74 -17.39 0.74
C ALA A 83 -5.26 -17.26 0.88
N SER A 84 -5.75 -17.37 2.12
CA SER A 84 -7.16 -17.26 2.44
C SER A 84 -7.64 -15.81 2.24
N PRO A 85 -8.96 -15.58 2.10
CA PRO A 85 -9.52 -14.23 2.13
C PRO A 85 -9.06 -13.41 3.34
N SER A 86 -8.88 -14.06 4.49
CA SER A 86 -8.40 -13.42 5.72
C SER A 86 -6.94 -12.96 5.62
N ASP A 87 -6.08 -13.73 4.95
CA ASP A 87 -4.68 -13.34 4.72
C ASP A 87 -4.60 -12.12 3.79
N ILE A 88 -5.45 -12.08 2.77
CA ILE A 88 -5.55 -10.95 1.83
C ILE A 88 -6.17 -9.72 2.53
N ALA A 89 -7.17 -9.93 3.39
CA ALA A 89 -7.76 -8.88 4.22
C ALA A 89 -6.76 -8.28 5.21
N LEU A 90 -5.80 -9.08 5.72
CA LEU A 90 -4.68 -8.58 6.51
C LEU A 90 -3.79 -7.63 5.70
N HIS A 91 -3.45 -7.98 4.45
CA HIS A 91 -2.66 -7.12 3.56
C HIS A 91 -3.43 -5.83 3.22
N LEU A 92 -4.72 -5.93 2.96
CA LEU A 92 -5.63 -4.79 2.81
C LEU A 92 -5.65 -3.90 4.05
N SER A 93 -5.67 -4.49 5.26
CA SER A 93 -5.66 -3.74 6.52
C SER A 93 -4.36 -2.98 6.76
N MET A 94 -3.25 -3.45 6.19
CA MET A 94 -1.96 -2.76 6.21
C MET A 94 -1.88 -1.61 5.19
N LEU A 95 -2.66 -1.69 4.11
CA LEU A 95 -2.63 -0.75 2.99
C LEU A 95 -3.72 0.30 3.04
N ALA A 96 -4.88 -0.01 3.63
CA ALA A 96 -5.99 0.90 3.78
C ALA A 96 -5.50 2.19 4.47
N PRO A 97 -6.01 3.38 4.07
CA PRO A 97 -5.73 4.60 4.79
C PRO A 97 -6.05 4.34 6.26
N VAL A 98 -5.03 4.47 7.12
CA VAL A 98 -5.23 4.49 8.56
C VAL A 98 -6.10 5.71 8.83
N THR A 99 -7.42 5.49 8.86
CA THR A 99 -8.38 6.53 9.17
C THR A 99 -8.19 6.89 10.64
N GLY A 100 -7.43 7.94 10.86
CA GLY A 100 -7.22 8.53 12.18
C GLY A 100 -6.21 7.77 13.02
N ASP A 101 -5.13 8.46 13.37
CA ASP A 101 -4.58 8.40 14.73
C ASP A 101 -4.24 7.01 15.28
N ARG A 102 -3.45 6.24 14.51
CA ARG A 102 -2.59 5.22 15.13
C ARG A 102 -1.16 5.73 15.05
N ASP A 103 -0.65 6.19 16.19
CA ASP A 103 0.77 6.23 16.45
C ASP A 103 1.33 4.85 16.12
N VAL A 104 2.17 4.75 15.09
CA VAL A 104 2.91 3.52 14.82
C VAL A 104 3.84 3.31 16.01
N ASP A 105 3.49 2.38 16.89
CA ASP A 105 4.31 2.00 18.03
C ASP A 105 5.49 1.13 17.57
N VAL A 106 6.49 1.78 16.98
CA VAL A 106 7.73 1.14 16.54
C VAL A 106 8.42 0.42 17.72
N PRO A 107 8.57 1.03 18.92
CA PRO A 107 9.14 0.33 20.07
C PRO A 107 8.37 -0.94 20.46
N GLY A 108 7.04 -0.87 20.55
CA GLY A 108 6.20 -2.01 20.91
C GLY A 108 6.21 -3.12 19.86
N GLY A 109 6.18 -2.76 18.57
CA GLY A 109 6.28 -3.71 17.46
C GLY A 109 7.59 -4.51 17.48
N LEU A 110 8.73 -3.83 17.66
CA LEU A 110 10.04 -4.46 17.73
C LEU A 110 10.21 -5.31 19.00
N SER A 111 9.71 -4.83 20.14
CA SER A 111 9.72 -5.59 21.39
C SER A 111 8.91 -6.89 21.25
N GLY A 112 7.79 -6.86 20.52
CA GLY A 112 7.00 -8.05 20.18
C GLY A 112 7.73 -9.06 19.30
N MET A 113 8.78 -8.64 18.58
CA MET A 113 9.67 -9.51 17.81
C MET A 113 10.87 -10.04 18.63
N GLY A 114 10.93 -9.71 19.92
CA GLY A 114 12.02 -10.15 20.81
C GLY A 114 13.26 -9.24 20.80
N ILE A 115 13.19 -8.07 20.17
CA ILE A 115 14.24 -7.04 20.28
C ILE A 115 14.20 -6.43 21.68
N SER A 116 15.37 -6.11 22.26
CA SER A 116 15.41 -5.50 23.59
C SER A 116 14.73 -4.12 23.57
N PRO A 117 14.07 -3.68 24.66
CA PRO A 117 13.44 -2.37 24.72
C PRO A 117 14.40 -1.22 24.40
N GLU A 118 15.64 -1.29 24.89
CA GLU A 118 16.68 -0.29 24.59
C GLU A 118 17.00 -0.20 23.09
N ALA A 119 17.14 -1.34 22.40
CA ALA A 119 17.38 -1.34 20.95
C ALA A 119 16.15 -0.88 20.16
N ALA A 120 14.95 -1.24 20.61
CA ALA A 120 13.70 -0.80 20.01
C ALA A 120 13.50 0.72 20.13
N GLU A 121 13.82 1.30 21.29
CA GLU A 121 13.83 2.75 21.53
C GLU A 121 14.87 3.46 20.66
N ALA A 122 16.09 2.91 20.56
CA ALA A 122 17.13 3.48 19.72
C ALA A 122 16.70 3.54 18.24
N VAL A 123 16.06 2.48 17.74
CA VAL A 123 15.52 2.45 16.37
C VAL A 123 14.41 3.48 16.20
N ALA A 124 13.48 3.58 17.15
CA ALA A 124 12.40 4.55 17.09
C ALA A 124 12.92 6.01 17.09
N GLU A 125 13.97 6.31 17.86
CA GLU A 125 14.57 7.65 17.87
C GLU A 125 15.24 7.98 16.53
N VAL A 126 15.88 7.01 15.87
CA VAL A 126 16.42 7.21 14.51
C VAL A 126 15.30 7.62 13.55
N TYR A 127 14.18 6.92 13.55
CA TYR A 127 13.03 7.29 12.70
C TYR A 127 12.46 8.66 13.07
N ALA A 128 12.30 8.95 14.36
CA ALA A 128 11.75 10.23 14.82
C ALA A 128 12.65 11.41 14.44
N ALA A 129 13.97 11.28 14.60
CA ALA A 129 14.93 12.31 14.23
C ALA A 129 14.90 12.62 12.73
N HIS A 130 14.94 11.60 11.88
CA HIS A 130 14.89 11.78 10.42
C HIS A 130 13.52 12.27 9.95
N GLY A 131 12.42 11.81 10.57
CA GLY A 131 11.09 12.32 10.31
C GLY A 131 10.97 13.82 10.56
N ARG A 132 11.52 14.32 11.68
CA ARG A 132 11.59 15.76 11.97
C ARG A 132 12.39 16.53 10.93
N GLN A 133 13.53 15.98 10.48
CA GLN A 133 14.36 16.61 9.44
C GLN A 133 13.63 16.69 8.09
N VAL A 134 13.06 15.58 7.62
CA VAL A 134 12.28 15.54 6.37
C VAL A 134 11.11 16.53 6.42
N ALA A 135 10.37 16.55 7.52
CA ALA A 135 9.25 17.48 7.68
C ALA A 135 9.69 18.94 7.59
N HIS A 136 10.85 19.28 8.18
CA HIS A 136 11.44 20.61 8.07
C HIS A 136 11.80 20.96 6.62
N GLU A 137 12.55 20.10 5.93
CA GLU A 137 12.98 20.35 4.54
C GLU A 137 11.80 20.46 3.56
N LEU A 138 10.82 19.57 3.67
CA LEU A 138 9.61 19.63 2.84
C LEU A 138 8.78 20.88 3.12
N SER A 139 8.66 21.29 4.39
CA SER A 139 7.95 22.54 4.76
C SER A 139 8.64 23.77 4.15
N GLU A 140 9.97 23.78 4.11
CA GLU A 140 10.73 24.86 3.48
C GLU A 140 10.53 24.91 1.96
N ILE A 141 10.52 23.77 1.28
CA ILE A 141 10.20 23.70 -0.15
C ILE A 141 8.78 24.21 -0.42
N VAL A 142 7.81 23.78 0.39
CA VAL A 142 6.43 24.23 0.27
C VAL A 142 6.34 25.75 0.47
N ARG A 143 6.98 26.28 1.50
CA ARG A 143 6.98 27.71 1.84
C ARG A 143 7.63 28.58 0.76
N THR A 144 8.76 28.14 0.20
CA THR A 144 9.59 28.94 -0.71
C THR A 144 9.22 28.80 -2.18
N MET A 145 8.77 27.62 -2.61
CA MET A 145 8.51 27.32 -4.03
C MET A 145 7.03 27.10 -4.31
N VAL A 146 6.35 26.29 -3.49
CA VAL A 146 4.96 25.89 -3.78
C VAL A 146 3.97 27.00 -3.46
N TRP A 147 4.15 27.67 -2.31
CA TRP A 147 3.23 28.70 -1.83
C TRP A 147 3.15 29.93 -2.74
N PRO A 148 4.28 30.52 -3.21
CA PRO A 148 4.23 31.64 -4.15
C PRO A 148 3.56 31.26 -5.47
N ALA A 149 3.92 30.10 -6.03
CA ALA A 149 3.38 29.62 -7.31
C ALA A 149 1.88 29.29 -7.24
N PHE A 150 1.37 28.92 -6.07
CA PHE A 150 -0.06 28.71 -5.85
C PHE A 150 -0.83 30.04 -5.80
N ARG A 151 -0.25 31.05 -5.12
CA ARG A 151 -0.84 32.40 -5.00
C ARG A 151 -0.90 33.14 -6.34
N GLU A 152 0.16 33.06 -7.14
CA GLU A 152 0.22 33.69 -8.48
C GLU A 152 -0.87 33.18 -9.42
N ARG A 153 -1.30 31.93 -9.23
CA ARG A 153 -2.36 31.28 -10.01
C ARG A 153 -3.77 31.54 -9.48
N GLY A 154 -3.91 32.31 -8.39
CA GLY A 154 -5.21 32.60 -7.78
C GLY A 154 -5.87 31.39 -7.11
N GLY A 155 -5.09 30.42 -6.63
CA GLY A 155 -5.63 29.19 -6.05
C GLY A 155 -6.45 29.41 -4.77
N THR A 156 -7.49 28.61 -4.57
CA THR A 156 -8.39 28.69 -3.41
C THR A 156 -7.94 27.81 -2.25
N ALA A 157 -8.41 28.09 -1.02
CA ALA A 157 -8.13 27.26 0.15
C ALA A 157 -8.59 25.79 -0.02
N GLU A 158 -9.64 25.55 -0.80
CA GLU A 158 -10.13 24.19 -1.10
C GLU A 158 -9.17 23.44 -2.02
N GLN A 159 -8.68 24.10 -3.07
CA GLN A 159 -7.69 23.51 -3.98
C GLN A 159 -6.37 23.20 -3.26
N LEU A 160 -5.98 24.04 -2.30
CA LEU A 160 -4.82 23.78 -1.44
C LEU A 160 -5.05 22.57 -0.54
N ARG A 161 -6.22 22.48 0.12
CA ARG A 161 -6.58 21.32 0.94
C ARG A 161 -6.52 20.04 0.11
N GLU A 162 -7.12 20.03 -1.07
CA GLU A 162 -7.12 18.87 -1.96
C GLU A 162 -5.71 18.49 -2.40
N PHE A 163 -4.88 19.48 -2.76
CA PHE A 163 -3.47 19.25 -3.08
C PHE A 163 -2.72 18.59 -1.91
N VAL A 164 -2.88 19.10 -0.68
CA VAL A 164 -2.25 18.54 0.51
C VAL A 164 -2.73 17.11 0.80
N HIS A 165 -4.02 16.82 0.63
CA HIS A 165 -4.55 15.46 0.79
C HIS A 165 -3.93 14.49 -0.23
N ARG A 166 -3.73 14.91 -1.48
CA ARG A 166 -3.07 14.11 -2.53
C ARG A 166 -1.57 13.99 -2.35
N LEU A 167 -0.94 14.98 -1.71
CA LEU A 167 0.50 15.01 -1.48
C LEU A 167 0.92 14.00 -0.41
N LYS A 168 0.11 13.82 0.65
CA LYS A 168 0.44 12.94 1.79
C LYS A 168 0.82 11.51 1.37
N PRO A 169 0.01 10.78 0.57
CA PRO A 169 0.39 9.45 0.10
C PRO A 169 1.69 9.46 -0.72
N LEU A 170 1.89 10.46 -1.59
CA LEU A 170 3.10 10.58 -2.41
C LEU A 170 4.35 10.82 -1.57
N THR A 171 4.26 11.63 -0.51
CA THR A 171 5.40 11.86 0.39
C THR A 171 5.78 10.61 1.18
N ILE A 172 4.78 9.82 1.62
CA ILE A 172 5.03 8.56 2.31
C ILE A 172 5.68 7.54 1.36
N ALA A 173 5.11 7.37 0.16
CA ALA A 173 5.64 6.46 -0.85
C ALA A 173 7.07 6.84 -1.26
N GLY A 174 7.34 8.14 -1.48
CA GLY A 174 8.67 8.63 -1.80
C GLY A 174 9.69 8.36 -0.71
N LEU A 175 9.31 8.47 0.56
CA LEU A 175 10.19 8.16 1.70
C LEU A 175 10.51 6.66 1.78
N VAL A 176 9.52 5.80 1.57
CA VAL A 176 9.74 4.34 1.53
C VAL A 176 10.69 3.98 0.39
N MET A 177 10.46 4.51 -0.82
CA MET A 177 11.32 4.26 -1.97
C MET A 177 12.76 4.73 -1.73
N ALA A 178 12.95 5.90 -1.12
CA ALA A 178 14.27 6.42 -0.80
C ALA A 178 15.00 5.55 0.23
N TYR A 179 14.27 5.03 1.22
CA TYR A 179 14.81 4.11 2.22
C TYR A 179 15.23 2.77 1.61
N GLU A 180 14.37 2.15 0.79
CA GLU A 180 14.68 0.90 0.08
C GLU A 180 15.94 1.04 -0.77
N GLN A 181 16.02 2.12 -1.55
CA GLN A 181 17.20 2.44 -2.36
C GLN A 181 18.48 2.56 -1.51
N ALA A 182 18.41 3.24 -0.35
CA ALA A 182 19.56 3.39 0.54
C ALA A 182 20.02 2.06 1.16
N ILE A 183 19.08 1.15 1.46
CA ILE A 183 19.40 -0.20 1.95
C ILE A 183 20.08 -1.03 0.87
N ASP A 184 19.57 -0.99 -0.36
CA ASP A 184 20.14 -1.72 -1.48
C ASP A 184 21.58 -1.27 -1.77
N GLU A 185 21.83 0.05 -1.74
CA GLU A 185 23.15 0.64 -1.89
C GLU A 185 24.12 0.25 -0.75
N SER A 186 23.63 0.23 0.49
CA SER A 186 24.41 -0.21 1.65
C SER A 186 24.79 -1.70 1.53
N SER A 187 23.83 -2.55 1.15
CA SER A 187 24.03 -4.00 1.02
C SER A 187 25.02 -4.33 -0.09
N ALA A 188 24.94 -3.65 -1.24
CA ALA A 188 25.90 -3.79 -2.35
C ALA A 188 27.34 -3.40 -1.96
N SER A 189 27.50 -2.41 -1.06
CA SER A 189 28.80 -1.97 -0.55
C SER A 189 29.47 -3.00 0.38
N TYR A 190 28.68 -3.79 1.12
CA TYR A 190 29.19 -4.85 1.98
C TYR A 190 29.65 -6.09 1.19
N ASP A 191 28.90 -6.51 0.17
CA ASP A 191 29.28 -7.66 -0.67
C ASP A 191 30.52 -7.40 -1.54
N GLY A 192 30.73 -6.16 -1.99
CA GLY A 192 31.94 -5.76 -2.72
C GLY A 192 33.23 -5.80 -1.88
N LYS A 193 33.13 -5.65 -0.55
CA LYS A 193 34.30 -5.75 0.35
C LYS A 193 34.67 -7.19 0.68
N ARG A 194 33.72 -8.14 0.73
CA ARG A 194 34.03 -9.57 0.97
C ARG A 194 34.72 -10.26 -0.20
N THR A 195 34.48 -9.80 -1.42
CA THR A 195 35.07 -10.40 -2.64
C THR A 195 36.50 -9.95 -2.93
N SER A 196 37.03 -8.96 -2.18
CA SER A 196 38.41 -8.46 -2.31
C SER A 196 39.37 -8.97 -1.22
N GLU A 197 38.91 -9.80 -0.29
CA GLU A 197 39.73 -10.43 0.79
C GLU A 197 39.93 -11.95 0.63
N HIS A 198 39.91 -12.47 -0.60
CA HIS A 198 40.31 -13.86 -0.93
C HIS A 198 41.17 -13.87 -2.19
#